data_AF-A0A1Y1WD68-F1
#
_entry.id   AF-A0A1Y1WD68-F1
#
_cell.length_a   1.000
_cell.length_b   1.000
_cell.length_c   1.000
_cell.angle_alpha   90.00
_cell.angle_beta   90.00
_cell.angle_gamma   90.00
#
_symmetry.space_group_name_H-M   'P 1'
#
loop_
_entity.id
_entity.type
_entity.pdbx_description
1 polymer ?
#
loop_
_entity_poly.entity_id
_entity_poly.type
_entity_poly.pdbx_seq_one_letter_code
_entity_poly.pdbx_strand_id
1 'polypeptide(L)'
;MPEEPQDPLDSDYEAEKVEAKKEGARALEEYANMYHEKKQRWLAQGERQMLQDFIDAHGDDYSKMFWDKKLNIDQLTEKQIKKKIQRYLSDKEKALGPYKYD
;
A
#
# COMPACT_ATOMS: atom_id res chain seq x y z
N MET A 1 26.07 45.61 -41.75
CA MET A 1 25.60 44.38 -41.10
C MET A 1 24.72 44.80 -39.94
N PRO A 2 23.50 44.27 -39.77
CA PRO A 2 22.71 44.53 -38.57
C PRO A 2 23.37 43.83 -37.37
N GLU A 3 23.47 44.55 -36.25
CA GLU A 3 24.00 44.01 -34.99
C GLU A 3 23.08 42.91 -34.47
N GLU A 4 23.65 41.75 -34.15
CA GLU A 4 22.90 40.60 -33.63
C GLU A 4 22.31 40.93 -32.25
N PRO A 5 21.06 40.55 -31.97
CA PRO A 5 20.47 40.75 -30.65
C PRO A 5 21.25 39.94 -29.62
N GLN A 6 21.78 40.61 -28.60
CA GLN A 6 22.48 39.93 -27.51
C GLN A 6 21.52 38.98 -26.79
N ASP A 7 21.90 37.70 -26.75
CA ASP A 7 21.21 36.66 -25.97
C ASP A 7 21.39 37.00 -24.47
N PRO A 8 20.30 37.32 -23.73
CA PRO A 8 20.38 37.81 -22.35
C PRO A 8 20.82 36.74 -21.33
N LEU A 9 21.26 35.56 -21.77
CA LEU A 9 21.69 34.44 -20.94
C LEU A 9 23.21 34.39 -20.66
N ASP A 10 24.01 35.30 -21.22
CA ASP A 10 25.48 35.33 -21.04
C ASP A 10 25.97 36.32 -19.97
N SER A 11 25.07 36.82 -19.12
CA SER A 11 25.52 37.52 -17.91
C SER A 11 25.86 36.47 -16.86
N ASP A 12 27.10 36.51 -16.36
CA ASP A 12 27.59 35.86 -15.14
C ASP A 12 26.76 36.27 -13.91
N TYR A 13 25.47 35.91 -13.89
CA TYR A 13 24.53 36.25 -12.84
C TYR A 13 24.88 35.39 -11.64
N GLU A 14 25.81 35.92 -10.85
CA GLU A 14 26.29 35.33 -9.62
C GLU A 14 25.18 35.47 -8.58
N ALA A 15 24.29 34.48 -8.56
CA ALA A 15 23.16 34.45 -7.63
C ALA A 15 23.68 34.58 -6.20
N GLU A 16 23.30 35.66 -5.52
CA GLU A 16 23.69 35.91 -4.15
C GLU A 16 23.35 34.71 -3.26
N LYS A 17 24.33 34.22 -2.52
CA LYS A 17 24.22 33.03 -1.68
C LYS A 17 23.36 33.33 -0.46
N VAL A 18 22.04 33.29 -0.62
CA VAL A 18 21.07 33.48 0.47
C VAL A 18 21.11 32.31 1.46
N GLU A 19 21.05 32.61 2.75
CA GLU A 19 20.98 31.57 3.79
C GLU A 19 19.71 30.73 3.65
N ALA A 20 19.88 29.41 3.66
CA ALA A 20 18.77 28.47 3.54
C ALA A 20 17.79 28.65 4.72
N LYS A 21 16.53 28.98 4.43
CA LYS A 21 15.46 29.10 5.43
C LYS A 21 15.14 27.72 6.04
N LYS A 22 15.77 27.40 7.17
CA LYS A 22 15.63 26.12 7.90
C LYS A 22 14.25 25.93 8.52
N GLU A 23 13.50 27.01 8.77
CA GLU A 23 12.16 26.95 9.35
C GLU A 23 11.14 26.28 8.42
N GLY A 24 11.22 26.55 7.12
CA GLY A 24 10.35 25.92 6.12
C GLY A 24 10.59 24.41 6.00
N ALA A 25 11.86 23.98 6.09
CA ALA A 25 12.22 22.57 6.10
C ALA A 25 11.69 21.87 7.37
N ARG A 26 11.85 22.50 8.55
CA ARG A 26 11.36 21.95 9.83
C ARG A 26 9.83 21.80 9.84
N ALA A 27 9.09 22.82 9.40
CA ALA A 27 7.63 22.75 9.32
C ALA A 27 7.14 21.67 8.34
N LEU A 28 7.87 21.43 7.25
CA LEU A 28 7.55 20.38 6.29
C LEU A 28 7.81 18.96 6.83
N GLU A 29 8.90 18.78 7.56
CA GLU A 29 9.21 17.53 8.26
C GLU A 29 8.17 17.21 9.34
N GLU A 30 7.78 18.20 10.13
CA GLU A 30 6.72 18.08 11.13
C GLU A 30 5.38 17.70 10.48
N TYR A 31 4.99 18.39 9.40
CA TYR A 31 3.77 18.09 8.66
C TYR A 31 3.78 16.68 8.05
N ALA A 32 4.91 16.25 7.47
CA ALA A 32 5.05 14.89 6.94
C ALA A 32 4.92 13.82 8.03
N ASN A 33 5.39 14.13 9.25
CA ASN A 33 5.29 13.24 10.40
C ASN A 33 3.90 13.21 11.06
N MET A 34 3.08 14.25 10.88
CA MET A 34 1.72 14.32 11.45
C MET A 34 0.74 13.36 10.77
N TYR A 35 0.88 13.10 9.47
CA TYR A 35 -0.06 12.28 8.70
C TYR A 35 0.50 10.89 8.39
N HIS A 36 0.43 9.99 9.38
CA HIS A 36 0.87 8.60 9.23
C HIS A 36 -0.24 7.55 9.36
N GLU A 37 -1.49 7.97 9.49
CA GLU A 37 -2.61 7.03 9.61
C GLU A 37 -2.86 6.32 8.27
N LYS A 38 -2.23 5.16 8.11
CA LYS A 38 -2.49 4.27 6.98
C LYS A 38 -3.93 3.80 7.07
N LYS A 39 -4.73 4.13 6.05
CA LYS A 39 -6.10 3.62 5.92
C LYS A 39 -6.06 2.09 5.96
N GLN A 40 -6.82 1.52 6.90
CA GLN A 40 -7.01 0.07 6.96
C GLN A 40 -7.68 -0.40 5.68
N ARG A 41 -7.05 -1.34 4.99
CA ARG A 41 -7.63 -2.01 3.83
C ARG A 41 -8.39 -3.22 4.33
N TRP A 42 -9.60 -3.42 3.84
CA TRP A 42 -10.47 -4.54 4.19
C TRP A 42 -10.49 -5.54 3.04
N LEU A 43 -10.67 -6.83 3.35
CA LEU A 43 -11.04 -7.83 2.34
C LEU A 43 -12.48 -7.60 1.90
N ALA A 44 -12.73 -7.67 0.59
CA ALA A 44 -14.08 -7.60 0.04
C ALA A 44 -14.91 -8.80 0.48
N GLN A 45 -16.24 -8.65 0.54
CA GLN A 45 -17.12 -9.73 1.02
C GLN A 45 -17.02 -11.01 0.17
N GLY A 46 -17.04 -10.88 -1.17
CA GLY A 46 -16.90 -12.03 -2.06
C GLY A 46 -15.56 -12.74 -1.91
N GLU A 47 -14.48 -11.98 -1.70
CA GLU A 47 -13.15 -12.55 -1.43
C GLU A 47 -13.14 -13.34 -0.12
N ARG A 48 -13.80 -12.83 0.93
CA ARG A 48 -13.93 -13.56 2.21
C ARG A 48 -14.69 -14.86 2.04
N GLN A 49 -15.77 -14.86 1.26
CA GLN A 49 -16.56 -16.06 1.00
C GLN A 49 -15.72 -17.10 0.25
N MET A 50 -15.08 -16.71 -0.84
CA MET A 50 -14.18 -17.60 -1.60
C MET A 50 -13.08 -18.19 -0.72
N LEU A 51 -12.47 -17.39 0.17
CA LEU A 51 -11.44 -17.88 1.09
C LEU A 51 -11.99 -18.85 2.13
N GLN A 52 -13.21 -18.63 2.63
CA GLN A 52 -13.88 -19.58 3.51
C GLN A 52 -14.22 -20.88 2.76
N ASP A 53 -14.71 -20.80 1.53
CA ASP A 53 -15.01 -21.98 0.69
C ASP A 53 -13.74 -22.80 0.40
N PHE A 54 -12.59 -22.14 0.18
CA PHE A 54 -11.30 -22.83 0.07
C PHE A 54 -10.97 -23.62 1.34
N ILE A 55 -11.09 -23.00 2.51
CA ILE A 55 -10.81 -23.64 3.81
C ILE A 55 -11.78 -24.80 4.04
N ASP A 56 -13.07 -24.63 3.74
CA ASP A 56 -14.09 -25.64 3.94
C ASP A 56 -13.90 -26.86 3.02
N ALA A 57 -13.46 -26.63 1.77
CA ALA A 57 -13.26 -27.69 0.79
C ALA A 57 -11.91 -28.42 0.95
N HIS A 58 -10.83 -27.69 1.23
CA HIS A 58 -9.46 -28.20 1.14
C HIS A 58 -8.63 -28.07 2.43
N GLY A 59 -9.17 -27.42 3.48
CA GLY A 59 -8.47 -27.21 4.74
C GLY A 59 -7.22 -26.34 4.58
N ASP A 60 -6.06 -26.89 4.92
CA ASP A 60 -4.75 -26.21 4.79
C ASP A 60 -3.94 -26.66 3.55
N ASP A 61 -4.54 -27.45 2.66
CA ASP A 61 -3.87 -27.97 1.46
C ASP A 61 -3.91 -26.96 0.31
N TYR A 62 -2.96 -26.02 0.31
CA TYR A 62 -2.88 -24.96 -0.69
C TYR A 62 -2.62 -25.47 -2.12
N SER A 63 -2.00 -26.63 -2.27
CA SER A 63 -1.77 -27.23 -3.60
C SER A 63 -3.08 -27.73 -4.20
N LYS A 64 -3.97 -28.33 -3.40
CA LYS A 64 -5.33 -28.67 -3.89
C LYS A 64 -6.15 -27.43 -4.25
N MET A 65 -6.08 -26.37 -3.44
CA MET A 65 -6.75 -25.10 -3.75
C MET A 65 -6.27 -24.49 -5.07
N PHE A 66 -4.97 -24.61 -5.36
CA PHE A 66 -4.40 -24.13 -6.61
C PHE A 66 -4.95 -24.88 -7.82
N TRP A 67 -5.08 -26.21 -7.73
CA TRP A 67 -5.62 -27.05 -8.80
C TRP A 67 -7.15 -27.02 -8.92
N ASP A 68 -7.87 -26.48 -7.94
CA ASP A 68 -9.32 -26.36 -7.98
C ASP A 68 -9.77 -25.24 -8.92
N LYS A 69 -10.05 -25.60 -10.18
CA LYS A 69 -10.49 -24.65 -11.20
C LYS A 69 -11.87 -24.04 -10.95
N LYS A 70 -12.69 -24.62 -10.05
CA LYS A 70 -14.02 -24.11 -9.76
C LYS A 70 -13.97 -23.01 -8.70
N LEU A 71 -13.16 -23.22 -7.66
CA LEU A 71 -12.95 -22.22 -6.60
C LEU A 71 -11.89 -21.19 -6.98
N ASN A 72 -10.82 -21.60 -7.67
CA ASN A 72 -9.71 -20.74 -8.11
C ASN A 72 -9.95 -20.15 -9.51
N ILE A 73 -11.05 -19.42 -9.67
CA ILE A 73 -11.45 -18.82 -10.96
C ILE A 73 -10.38 -17.85 -11.49
N ASP A 74 -9.80 -17.06 -10.60
CA ASP A 74 -8.79 -16.04 -10.92
C ASP A 74 -7.37 -16.61 -11.09
N GLN A 75 -7.21 -17.94 -11.06
CA GLN A 75 -5.92 -18.63 -11.22
C GLN A 75 -4.84 -18.11 -10.27
N LEU A 76 -5.22 -17.87 -9.01
CA LEU A 76 -4.29 -17.46 -7.97
C LEU A 76 -3.22 -18.55 -7.78
N THR A 77 -1.97 -18.11 -7.64
CA THR A 77 -0.85 -19.00 -7.28
C THR A 77 -0.99 -19.48 -5.83
N GLU A 78 -0.41 -20.65 -5.51
CA GLU A 78 -0.40 -21.19 -4.13
C GLU A 78 0.07 -20.16 -3.09
N LYS A 79 1.11 -19.38 -3.42
CA LYS A 79 1.64 -18.34 -2.52
C LYS A 79 0.65 -17.21 -2.28
N GLN A 80 -0.12 -16.81 -3.30
CA GLN A 80 -1.16 -15.79 -3.17
C GLN A 80 -2.32 -16.30 -2.33
N ILE A 81 -2.77 -17.54 -2.58
CA ILE A 81 -3.83 -18.20 -1.80
C ILE A 81 -3.43 -18.23 -0.32
N LYS A 82 -2.22 -18.73 0.00
CA LYS A 82 -1.70 -18.77 1.37
C LYS A 82 -1.71 -17.39 2.04
N LYS A 83 -1.18 -16.36 1.37
CA LYS A 83 -1.16 -14.99 1.92
C LYS A 83 -2.57 -14.45 2.18
N LYS A 84 -3.52 -14.70 1.27
CA LYS A 84 -4.91 -14.23 1.41
C LYS A 84 -5.62 -14.95 2.55
N ILE A 85 -5.47 -16.28 2.67
CA ILE A 85 -6.03 -17.07 3.77
C ILE A 85 -5.45 -16.62 5.12
N GLN A 86 -4.12 -16.45 5.22
CA GLN A 86 -3.49 -15.96 6.46
C GLN A 86 -4.03 -14.60 6.88
N ARG A 87 -4.20 -13.69 5.92
CA ARG A 87 -4.80 -12.38 6.21
C ARG A 87 -6.26 -12.51 6.64
N TYR A 88 -7.04 -13.35 5.96
CA TYR A 88 -8.44 -13.61 6.31
C TYR A 88 -8.58 -14.15 7.74
N LEU A 89 -7.75 -15.12 8.13
CA LEU A 89 -7.75 -15.66 9.49
C LEU A 89 -7.36 -14.59 10.52
N SER A 90 -6.32 -13.80 10.25
CA SER A 90 -5.93 -12.69 11.14
C SER A 90 -7.04 -11.64 11.29
N ASP A 91 -7.73 -11.31 10.20
CA ASP A 91 -8.86 -10.37 10.22
C ASP A 91 -10.05 -10.97 10.98
N LYS A 92 -10.29 -12.27 10.86
CA LYS A 92 -11.34 -13.02 11.58
C LYS A 92 -11.05 -13.09 13.08
N GLU A 93 -9.82 -13.37 13.48
CA GLU A 93 -9.37 -13.35 14.88
C GLU A 93 -9.52 -11.97 15.52
N LYS A 94 -9.15 -10.90 14.80
CA LYS A 94 -9.35 -9.53 15.28
C LYS A 94 -10.82 -9.18 15.44
N ALA A 95 -11.67 -9.62 14.51
CA ALA A 95 -13.12 -9.43 14.60
C ALA A 95 -13.75 -10.22 15.77
N LEU A 96 -13.19 -11.38 16.11
CA LEU A 96 -13.57 -12.22 17.25
C LEU A 96 -12.87 -11.85 18.56
N GLY A 97 -12.11 -10.74 18.59
CA GLY A 97 -11.34 -10.26 19.74
C GLY A 97 -12.15 -10.21 21.05
N PRO A 98 -11.46 -10.25 22.22
CA PRO A 98 -12.01 -10.80 23.45
C PRO A 98 -13.31 -10.09 23.82
N TYR A 99 -14.40 -10.86 23.95
CA TYR A 99 -15.60 -10.39 24.61
C TYR A 99 -15.19 -9.82 25.97
N LYS A 100 -15.21 -8.49 26.09
CA LYS A 100 -15.16 -7.84 27.40
C LYS A 100 -16.50 -8.15 28.06
N TYR A 101 -16.48 -8.97 29.10
CA TYR A 101 -17.54 -8.95 30.08
C TYR A 101 -17.31 -7.67 30.90
N ASP A 102 -18.20 -6.70 30.71
CA ASP A 102 -18.32 -5.51 31.57
C ASP A 102 -18.77 -5.91 32.98
#